data_AF-A0A1A8AEJ1-F1
#
_entry.id   AF-A0A1A8AEJ1-F1
#
_cell.length_a   1.000
_cell.length_b   1.000
_cell.length_c   1.000
_cell.angle_alpha   90.00
_cell.angle_beta   90.00
_cell.angle_gamma   90.00
#
_symmetry.space_group_name_H-M   'P 1'
#
loop_
_entity.id
_entity.type
_entity.pdbx_description
1 polymer ?
#
loop_
_entity_poly.entity_id
_entity_poly.type
_entity_poly.pdbx_seq_one_letter_code
_entity_poly.pdbx_strand_id
1 'polypeptide(L)'
;MRALAEEKYGKELVTIARKAGGQTEISTLRASLEKLKTQIENIGNFHIQLSETLKEEVKKIETFRERQKEQRKKFESIMDKLQKKKVSCFKKTMESKKIYEARCKEAEEAEHGAEKTNAPPKNPEKVRHRIKHSRLAASEAEKVYLSNTDQLETVRRDWEETHKSTCEVFQQMEGDRISMLRCALWDHCNHFSMQCVKDDELYEEVRKLLEQCDITTDNNCFIAMKGTGTKPPDPVVFESYFPTGMISNSNGEAHFGHQAEESARDSPVNEPCRSFSEPMLSNVEAESFRLSQSALAESETSDGGYTPPGRQAAAIGQFYVVVYEYKAQEEDEMSISRGDVVQLLVQGEDGWWTVERHGVSGLVPGNYLSKI
;
A
#
# COMPACT_ATOMS: atom_id res chain seq x y z
N MET A 1 -7.09 3.80 -6.06
CA MET A 1 -8.18 3.47 -5.11
C MET A 1 -7.73 3.51 -3.66
N ARG A 2 -6.68 2.76 -3.25
CA ARG A 2 -6.17 2.76 -1.86
C ARG A 2 -5.86 4.16 -1.31
N ALA A 3 -5.13 5.00 -2.06
CA ALA A 3 -4.82 6.38 -1.66
C ALA A 3 -6.07 7.24 -1.40
N LEU A 4 -7.09 7.14 -2.26
CA LEU A 4 -8.35 7.87 -2.08
C LEU A 4 -9.11 7.44 -0.82
N ALA A 5 -9.03 6.16 -0.46
CA ALA A 5 -9.62 5.65 0.78
C ALA A 5 -8.90 6.23 2.00
N GLU A 6 -7.57 6.29 1.98
CA GLU A 6 -6.77 6.94 3.02
C GLU A 6 -7.08 8.43 3.15
N GLU A 7 -7.19 9.14 2.03
CA GLU A 7 -7.54 10.56 2.03
C GLU A 7 -8.92 10.80 2.65
N LYS A 8 -9.90 9.98 2.29
CA LYS A 8 -11.26 10.06 2.82
C LYS A 8 -11.26 9.80 4.33
N TYR A 9 -10.59 8.73 4.75
CA TYR A 9 -10.47 8.36 6.17
C TYR A 9 -9.83 9.49 6.98
N GLY A 10 -8.71 10.03 6.53
CA GLY A 10 -8.03 11.12 7.22
C GLY A 10 -8.89 12.39 7.31
N LYS A 11 -9.62 12.76 6.25
CA LYS A 11 -10.56 13.91 6.27
C LYS A 11 -11.72 13.70 7.25
N GLU A 12 -12.25 12.49 7.33
CA GLU A 12 -13.30 12.13 8.27
C GLU A 12 -12.79 12.21 9.72
N LEU A 13 -11.59 11.72 10.01
CA LEU A 13 -10.96 11.85 11.33
C LEU A 13 -10.77 13.32 11.76
N VAL A 14 -10.23 14.16 10.88
CA VAL A 14 -10.09 15.60 11.14
C VAL A 14 -11.46 16.25 11.43
N THR A 15 -12.49 15.84 10.69
CA THR A 15 -13.86 16.34 10.92
C THR A 15 -14.41 15.88 12.27
N ILE A 16 -14.17 14.63 12.66
CA ILE A 16 -14.56 14.08 13.96
C ILE A 16 -13.87 14.84 15.09
N ALA A 17 -12.56 15.05 15.01
CA ALA A 17 -11.80 15.78 16.02
C ALA A 17 -12.34 17.20 16.27
N ARG A 18 -12.70 17.92 15.19
CA ARG A 18 -13.26 19.28 15.28
C ARG A 18 -14.67 19.34 15.85
N LYS A 19 -15.47 18.29 15.63
CA LYS A 19 -16.85 18.19 16.12
C LYS A 19 -16.97 17.50 17.48
N ALA A 20 -15.87 16.92 17.98
CA ALA A 20 -15.86 16.23 19.25
C ALA A 20 -16.25 17.17 20.40
N GLY A 21 -17.03 16.63 21.33
CA GLY A 21 -17.49 17.34 22.53
C GLY A 21 -16.39 17.66 23.53
N GLY A 22 -16.75 17.88 24.80
CA GLY A 22 -15.79 18.13 25.89
C GLY A 22 -15.58 19.57 26.30
N GLN A 23 -16.30 20.51 25.71
CA GLN A 23 -16.16 21.95 25.94
C GLN A 23 -16.59 22.34 27.36
N THR A 24 -17.40 21.51 28.01
CA THR A 24 -17.87 21.67 29.39
C THR A 24 -16.93 21.05 30.42
N GLU A 25 -16.00 20.19 30.00
CA GLU A 25 -15.04 19.57 30.91
C GLU A 25 -14.08 20.60 31.48
N ILE A 26 -13.55 20.30 32.67
CA ILE A 26 -12.67 21.20 33.42
C ILE A 26 -11.37 20.51 33.82
N SER A 27 -10.40 21.32 34.26
CA SER A 27 -9.20 20.84 34.95
C SER A 27 -8.44 19.73 34.19
N THR A 28 -8.01 18.67 34.86
CA THR A 28 -7.10 17.65 34.32
C THR A 28 -7.80 16.76 33.31
N LEU A 29 -9.08 16.43 33.50
CA LEU A 29 -9.86 15.68 32.52
C LEU A 29 -10.03 16.44 31.20
N ARG A 30 -10.26 17.76 31.26
CA ARG A 30 -10.32 18.61 30.07
C ARG A 30 -9.02 18.54 29.27
N ALA A 31 -7.87 18.61 29.94
CA ALA A 31 -6.57 18.55 29.29
C ALA A 31 -6.39 17.23 28.51
N SER A 32 -6.74 16.10 29.13
CA SER A 32 -6.72 14.78 28.50
C SER A 32 -7.66 14.67 27.30
N LEU A 33 -8.86 15.22 27.40
CA LEU A 33 -9.84 15.21 26.31
C LEU A 33 -9.40 16.09 25.12
N GLU A 34 -8.83 17.27 25.38
CA GLU A 34 -8.26 18.12 24.32
C GLU A 34 -7.03 17.48 23.66
N LYS A 35 -6.20 16.77 24.43
CA LYS A 35 -5.08 16.00 23.86
C LYS A 35 -5.57 14.88 22.95
N LEU A 36 -6.59 14.12 23.36
CA LEU A 36 -7.19 13.10 22.49
C LEU A 36 -7.70 13.71 21.18
N LYS A 37 -8.44 14.82 21.25
CA LYS A 37 -8.95 15.52 20.05
C LYS A 37 -7.80 15.96 19.14
N THR A 38 -6.76 16.55 19.71
CA THR A 38 -5.55 16.97 18.98
C THR A 38 -4.90 15.78 18.29
N GLN A 39 -4.78 14.63 18.95
CA GLN A 39 -4.16 13.45 18.35
C GLN A 39 -5.02 12.80 17.27
N ILE A 40 -6.34 12.78 17.40
CA ILE A 40 -7.23 12.33 16.31
C ILE A 40 -7.07 13.23 15.08
N GLU A 41 -6.95 14.55 15.25
CA GLU A 41 -6.69 15.47 14.13
C GLU A 41 -5.31 15.21 13.50
N ASN A 42 -4.26 14.99 14.30
CA ASN A 42 -2.93 14.67 13.81
C ASN A 42 -2.88 13.35 13.03
N ILE A 43 -3.50 12.28 13.55
CA ILE A 43 -3.65 10.99 12.85
C ILE A 43 -4.35 11.23 11.51
N GLY A 44 -5.47 11.95 11.51
CA GLY A 44 -6.19 12.28 10.28
C GLY A 44 -5.33 13.01 9.24
N ASN A 45 -4.49 13.97 9.67
CA ASN A 45 -3.55 14.66 8.79
C ASN A 45 -2.44 13.74 8.26
N PHE A 46 -1.93 12.80 9.07
CA PHE A 46 -0.94 11.82 8.62
C PHE A 46 -1.51 10.86 7.57
N HIS A 47 -2.76 10.40 7.72
CA HIS A 47 -3.42 9.59 6.69
C HIS A 47 -3.65 10.37 5.38
N ILE A 48 -3.96 11.67 5.46
CA ILE A 48 -4.03 12.53 4.27
C ILE A 48 -2.65 12.63 3.59
N GLN A 49 -1.58 12.83 4.35
CA GLN A 49 -0.22 12.88 3.82
C GLN A 49 0.19 11.54 3.19
N LEU A 50 -0.12 10.43 3.85
CA LEU A 50 0.12 9.08 3.34
C LEU A 50 -0.58 8.87 1.99
N SER A 51 -1.82 9.33 1.85
CA SER A 51 -2.52 9.32 0.56
C SER A 51 -1.70 10.02 -0.54
N GLU A 52 -1.16 11.20 -0.27
CA GLU A 52 -0.34 11.93 -1.26
C GLU A 52 0.92 11.16 -1.62
N THR A 53 1.64 10.61 -0.64
CA THR A 53 2.80 9.75 -0.89
C THR A 53 2.44 8.54 -1.76
N LEU A 54 1.31 7.89 -1.48
CA LEU A 54 0.83 6.77 -2.29
C LEU A 54 0.48 7.18 -3.74
N LYS A 55 -0.06 8.40 -3.94
CA LYS A 55 -0.32 8.94 -5.30
C LYS A 55 0.99 9.18 -6.06
N GLU A 56 2.03 9.67 -5.38
CA GLU A 56 3.35 9.86 -5.98
C GLU A 56 3.99 8.53 -6.40
N GLU A 57 3.89 7.48 -5.57
CA GLU A 57 4.36 6.14 -5.93
C GLU A 57 3.64 5.60 -7.17
N VAL A 58 2.32 5.75 -7.25
CA VAL A 58 1.55 5.36 -8.45
C VAL A 58 2.03 6.11 -9.68
N LYS A 59 2.29 7.43 -9.57
CA LYS A 59 2.79 8.25 -10.68
C LYS A 59 4.17 7.79 -11.17
N LYS A 60 5.05 7.33 -10.27
CA LYS A 60 6.35 6.73 -10.65
C LYS A 60 6.14 5.45 -11.47
N ILE A 61 5.22 4.58 -11.06
CA ILE A 61 4.87 3.35 -11.79
C ILE A 61 4.30 3.68 -13.17
N GLU A 62 3.41 4.67 -13.27
CA GLU A 62 2.85 5.12 -14.56
C GLU A 62 3.92 5.65 -15.51
N THR A 63 4.84 6.47 -14.99
CA THR A 63 5.96 7.01 -15.78
C THR A 63 6.85 5.89 -16.30
N PHE A 64 7.16 4.89 -15.45
CA PHE A 64 7.91 3.70 -15.86
C PHE A 64 7.18 2.91 -16.94
N ARG A 65 5.86 2.71 -16.80
CA ARG A 65 5.03 2.00 -17.78
C ARG A 65 5.05 2.67 -19.15
N GLU A 66 4.93 3.99 -19.22
CA GLU A 66 4.96 4.70 -20.50
C GLU A 66 6.35 4.64 -21.16
N ARG A 67 7.43 4.71 -20.37
CA ARG A 67 8.79 4.49 -20.89
C ARG A 67 8.96 3.08 -21.47
N GLN A 68 8.51 2.06 -20.76
CA GLN A 68 8.54 0.66 -21.20
C GLN A 68 7.76 0.45 -22.50
N LYS A 69 6.58 1.06 -22.60
CA LYS A 69 5.74 1.03 -23.80
C LYS A 69 6.43 1.64 -25.02
N GLU A 70 7.06 2.81 -24.86
CA GLU A 70 7.78 3.47 -25.96
C GLU A 70 9.01 2.67 -26.41
N GLN A 71 9.77 2.12 -25.46
CA GLN A 71 10.90 1.24 -25.79
C GLN A 71 10.44 -0.01 -26.54
N ARG A 72 9.39 -0.68 -26.08
CA ARG A 72 8.82 -1.87 -26.74
C ARG A 72 8.43 -1.55 -28.18
N LYS A 73 7.65 -0.48 -28.37
CA LYS A 73 7.19 -0.03 -29.69
C LYS A 73 8.35 0.25 -30.66
N LYS A 74 9.44 0.85 -30.17
CA LYS A 74 10.65 1.09 -30.98
C LYS A 74 11.23 -0.21 -31.53
N PHE A 75 11.45 -1.22 -30.67
CA PHE A 75 12.04 -2.49 -31.09
C PHE A 75 11.08 -3.32 -31.95
N GLU A 76 9.79 -3.32 -31.65
CA GLU A 76 8.76 -3.93 -32.51
C GLU A 76 8.77 -3.34 -33.92
N SER A 77 8.90 -2.01 -34.05
CA SER A 77 8.99 -1.34 -35.35
C SER A 77 10.23 -1.74 -36.15
N ILE A 78 11.38 -1.89 -35.47
CA ILE A 78 12.63 -2.34 -36.10
C ILE A 78 12.48 -3.78 -36.60
N MET A 79 11.98 -4.67 -35.74
CA MET A 79 11.80 -6.08 -36.08
C MET A 79 10.78 -6.30 -37.20
N ASP A 80 9.68 -5.54 -37.22
CA ASP A 80 8.68 -5.60 -38.30
C ASP A 80 9.28 -5.22 -39.66
N LYS A 81 10.09 -4.16 -39.71
CA LYS A 81 10.77 -3.73 -40.95
C LYS A 81 11.75 -4.79 -41.44
N LEU A 82 12.57 -5.36 -40.56
CA LEU A 82 13.53 -6.41 -40.91
C LEU A 82 12.81 -7.69 -41.36
N GLN A 83 11.73 -8.07 -40.69
CA GLN A 83 10.93 -9.22 -41.06
C GLN A 83 10.30 -9.05 -42.45
N LYS A 84 9.72 -7.87 -42.74
CA LYS A 84 9.19 -7.55 -44.08
C LYS A 84 10.28 -7.62 -45.15
N LYS A 85 11.48 -7.10 -44.87
CA LYS A 85 12.63 -7.17 -45.80
C LYS A 85 13.04 -8.62 -46.06
N LYS A 86 13.19 -9.44 -45.01
CA LYS A 86 13.51 -10.87 -45.10
C LYS A 86 12.49 -11.64 -45.92
N VAL A 87 11.20 -11.46 -45.64
CA VAL A 87 10.11 -12.12 -46.38
C VAL A 87 10.09 -11.70 -47.86
N SER A 88 10.31 -10.42 -48.16
CA SER A 88 10.39 -9.92 -49.53
C SER A 88 11.58 -10.52 -50.30
N CYS A 89 12.77 -10.55 -49.68
CA CYS A 89 13.96 -11.14 -50.27
C CYS A 89 13.82 -12.64 -50.49
N PHE A 90 13.20 -13.35 -49.53
CA PHE A 90 12.89 -14.78 -49.66
C PHE A 90 11.99 -15.05 -50.87
N LYS A 91 10.89 -14.29 -51.03
CA LYS A 91 9.99 -14.44 -52.19
C LYS A 91 10.73 -14.23 -53.52
N LYS A 92 11.57 -13.19 -53.63
CA LYS A 92 12.38 -12.92 -54.83
C LYS A 92 13.35 -14.06 -55.14
N THR A 93 14.01 -14.59 -54.11
CA THR A 93 14.97 -15.70 -54.24
C THR A 93 14.29 -16.96 -54.74
N MET A 94 13.13 -17.31 -54.17
CA MET A 94 12.35 -18.48 -54.59
C MET A 94 11.82 -18.34 -56.02
N GLU A 95 11.46 -17.13 -56.45
CA GLU A 95 11.05 -16.89 -57.83
C GLU A 95 12.23 -17.05 -58.80
N SER A 96 13.40 -16.45 -58.49
CA SER A 96 14.60 -16.64 -59.33
C SER A 96 15.05 -18.09 -59.40
N LYS A 97 14.88 -18.86 -58.31
CA LYS A 97 15.16 -20.30 -58.30
C LYS A 97 14.29 -21.04 -59.32
N LYS A 98 12.98 -20.81 -59.29
CA LYS A 98 12.04 -21.43 -60.26
C LYS A 98 12.38 -21.08 -61.70
N ILE A 99 12.72 -19.82 -61.96
CA ILE A 99 13.12 -19.36 -63.30
C ILE A 99 14.41 -20.08 -63.74
N TYR A 100 15.41 -20.13 -62.87
CA TYR A 100 16.66 -20.85 -63.16
C TYR A 100 16.41 -22.33 -63.46
N GLU A 101 15.64 -23.03 -62.63
CA GLU A 101 15.27 -24.44 -62.84
C GLU A 101 14.56 -24.64 -64.19
N ALA A 102 13.63 -23.76 -64.55
CA ALA A 102 12.94 -23.81 -65.84
C ALA A 102 13.91 -23.59 -67.02
N ARG A 103 14.84 -22.63 -66.92
CA ARG A 103 15.84 -22.36 -67.98
C ARG A 103 16.85 -23.48 -68.13
N CYS A 104 17.25 -24.14 -67.04
CA CYS A 104 18.09 -25.33 -67.09
C CYS A 104 17.40 -26.47 -67.83
N LYS A 105 16.13 -26.73 -67.51
CA LYS A 105 15.34 -27.76 -68.20
C LYS A 105 15.18 -27.47 -69.69
N GLU A 106 14.90 -26.21 -70.08
CA GLU A 106 14.84 -25.79 -71.49
C GLU A 106 16.18 -25.98 -72.23
N ALA A 107 17.32 -25.77 -71.55
CA ALA A 107 18.64 -25.98 -72.12
C ALA A 107 18.92 -27.48 -72.33
N GLU A 108 18.62 -28.32 -71.34
CA GLU A 108 18.73 -29.79 -71.44
C GLU A 108 17.87 -30.35 -72.57
N GLU A 109 16.61 -29.91 -72.67
CA GLU A 109 15.70 -30.33 -73.75
C GLU A 109 16.21 -29.89 -75.14
N ALA A 110 16.80 -28.69 -75.26
CA ALA A 110 17.37 -28.19 -76.51
C ALA A 110 18.60 -29.01 -76.96
N GLU A 111 19.41 -29.48 -76.01
CA GLU A 111 20.56 -30.37 -76.26
C GLU A 111 20.12 -31.78 -76.63
N HIS A 112 19.25 -32.37 -75.82
CA HIS A 112 18.79 -33.75 -76.00
C HIS A 112 17.92 -33.91 -77.26
N GLY A 113 17.16 -32.87 -77.62
CA GLY A 113 16.43 -32.80 -78.89
C GLY A 113 17.34 -32.74 -80.12
N ALA A 114 18.55 -32.20 -79.99
CA ALA A 114 19.56 -32.22 -81.05
C ALA A 114 20.23 -33.60 -81.18
N GLU A 115 20.42 -34.32 -80.08
CA GLU A 115 21.04 -35.66 -80.05
C GLU A 115 20.12 -36.78 -80.55
N LYS A 116 18.81 -36.72 -80.28
CA LYS A 116 17.84 -37.77 -80.68
C LYS A 116 17.50 -37.80 -82.18
N THR A 117 17.92 -36.80 -82.95
CA THR A 117 17.63 -36.73 -84.38
C THR A 117 18.73 -37.43 -85.17
N ASN A 118 18.58 -38.74 -85.44
CA ASN A 118 19.53 -39.56 -86.23
C ASN A 118 19.64 -39.17 -87.72
N ALA A 119 18.96 -38.09 -88.14
CA ALA A 119 19.05 -37.53 -89.48
C ALA A 119 19.76 -36.16 -89.42
N PRO A 120 20.65 -35.83 -90.38
CA PRO A 120 21.32 -34.53 -90.40
C PRO A 120 20.27 -33.42 -90.39
N PRO A 121 20.32 -32.49 -89.43
CA PRO A 121 19.29 -31.46 -89.29
C PRO A 121 19.25 -30.60 -90.55
N LYS A 122 18.04 -30.30 -91.07
CA LYS A 122 17.85 -29.47 -92.28
C LYS A 122 18.52 -28.09 -92.19
N ASN A 123 18.80 -27.61 -90.97
CA ASN A 123 19.58 -26.41 -90.71
C ASN A 123 20.41 -26.58 -89.40
N PRO A 124 21.66 -27.07 -89.49
CA PRO A 124 22.50 -27.37 -88.33
C PRO A 124 22.91 -26.11 -87.55
N GLU A 125 23.06 -24.98 -88.23
CA GLU A 125 23.44 -23.70 -87.63
C GLU A 125 22.32 -23.18 -86.71
N LYS A 126 21.06 -23.31 -87.15
CA LYS A 126 19.89 -22.91 -86.35
C LYS A 126 19.76 -23.71 -85.05
N VAL A 127 20.05 -25.01 -85.08
CA VAL A 127 20.03 -25.87 -83.88
C VAL A 127 21.15 -25.50 -82.92
N ARG A 128 22.38 -25.29 -83.42
CA ARG A 128 23.51 -24.82 -82.60
C ARG A 128 23.25 -23.46 -81.96
N HIS A 129 22.65 -22.53 -82.71
CA HIS A 129 22.29 -21.22 -82.19
C HIS A 129 21.25 -21.32 -81.06
N ARG A 130 20.25 -22.22 -81.21
CA ARG A 130 19.23 -22.46 -80.18
C ARG A 130 19.83 -23.01 -78.88
N ILE A 131 20.70 -24.02 -78.97
CA ILE A 131 21.40 -24.58 -77.79
C ILE A 131 22.23 -23.49 -77.10
N LYS A 132 23.02 -22.73 -77.87
CA LYS A 132 23.84 -21.65 -77.32
C LYS A 132 22.99 -20.59 -76.62
N HIS A 133 21.87 -20.20 -77.22
CA HIS A 133 20.94 -19.23 -76.63
C HIS A 133 20.32 -19.76 -75.32
N SER A 134 19.83 -20.99 -75.29
CA SER A 134 19.24 -21.59 -74.07
C SER A 134 20.28 -21.72 -72.95
N ARG A 135 21.52 -22.13 -73.26
CA ARG A 135 22.62 -22.19 -72.28
C ARG A 135 22.96 -20.80 -71.71
N LEU A 136 23.00 -19.77 -72.56
CA LEU A 136 23.24 -18.39 -72.11
C LEU A 136 22.12 -17.91 -71.18
N ALA A 137 20.85 -18.17 -71.53
CA ALA A 137 19.71 -17.82 -70.69
C ALA A 137 19.72 -18.53 -69.32
N ALA A 138 20.13 -19.81 -69.29
CA ALA A 138 20.31 -20.55 -68.03
C ALA A 138 21.44 -19.95 -67.17
N SER A 139 22.58 -19.60 -67.78
CA SER A 139 23.71 -18.96 -67.07
C SER A 139 23.36 -17.55 -66.56
N GLU A 140 22.56 -16.78 -67.29
CA GLU A 140 22.06 -15.48 -66.82
C GLU A 140 21.09 -15.65 -65.64
N ALA A 141 20.16 -16.61 -65.72
CA ALA A 141 19.26 -16.93 -64.61
C ALA A 141 20.01 -17.43 -63.37
N GLU A 142 21.08 -18.21 -63.55
CA GLU A 142 21.98 -18.65 -62.48
C GLU A 142 22.60 -17.48 -61.73
N LYS A 143 23.18 -16.51 -62.46
CA LYS A 143 23.78 -15.30 -61.86
C LYS A 143 22.78 -14.51 -61.02
N VAL A 144 21.54 -14.39 -61.52
CA VAL A 144 20.45 -13.71 -60.79
C VAL A 144 20.08 -14.50 -59.52
N TYR A 145 19.95 -15.83 -59.63
CA TYR A 145 19.62 -16.67 -58.48
C TYR A 145 20.73 -16.66 -57.41
N LEU A 146 22.00 -16.75 -57.81
CA LEU A 146 23.14 -16.62 -56.92
C LEU A 146 23.16 -15.27 -56.20
N SER A 147 22.98 -14.17 -56.94
CA SER A 147 22.92 -12.81 -56.37
C SER A 147 21.76 -12.65 -55.37
N ASN A 148 20.57 -13.16 -55.70
CA ASN A 148 19.43 -13.11 -54.78
C ASN A 148 19.65 -13.97 -53.52
N THR A 149 20.32 -15.12 -53.67
CA THR A 149 20.64 -16.02 -52.55
C THR A 149 21.62 -15.35 -51.58
N ASP A 150 22.67 -14.70 -52.09
CA ASP A 150 23.64 -13.95 -51.26
C ASP A 150 22.98 -12.77 -50.52
N GLN A 151 22.10 -12.04 -51.20
CA GLN A 151 21.30 -10.97 -50.58
C GLN A 151 20.37 -11.51 -49.49
N LEU A 152 19.71 -12.66 -49.72
CA LEU A 152 18.85 -13.29 -48.74
C LEU A 152 19.64 -13.71 -47.50
N GLU A 153 20.81 -14.31 -47.69
CA GLU A 153 21.66 -14.75 -46.58
C GLU A 153 22.13 -13.56 -45.73
N THR A 154 22.52 -12.46 -46.37
CA THR A 154 22.86 -11.22 -45.67
C THR A 154 21.68 -10.71 -44.83
N VAL A 155 20.49 -10.60 -45.42
CA VAL A 155 19.30 -10.13 -44.69
C VAL A 155 18.87 -11.10 -43.59
N ARG A 156 19.05 -12.41 -43.78
CA ARG A 156 18.75 -13.44 -42.78
C ARG A 156 19.66 -13.29 -41.56
N ARG A 157 20.97 -13.10 -41.77
CA ARG A 157 21.94 -12.88 -40.70
C ARG A 157 21.65 -11.60 -39.93
N ASP A 158 21.40 -10.49 -40.62
CA ASP A 158 21.05 -9.21 -40.00
C ASP A 158 19.78 -9.33 -39.14
N TRP A 159 18.76 -10.06 -39.64
CA TRP A 159 17.54 -10.33 -38.91
C TRP A 159 17.81 -11.19 -37.67
N GLU A 160 18.63 -12.23 -37.78
CA GLU A 160 18.95 -13.14 -36.68
C GLU A 160 19.71 -12.42 -35.55
N GLU A 161 20.72 -11.63 -35.90
CA GLU A 161 21.50 -10.84 -34.95
C GLU A 161 20.61 -9.81 -34.23
N THR A 162 19.81 -9.06 -35.00
CA THR A 162 18.90 -8.06 -34.43
C THR A 162 17.82 -8.71 -33.57
N HIS A 163 17.33 -9.89 -33.96
CA HIS A 163 16.33 -10.64 -33.18
C HIS A 163 16.90 -11.05 -31.83
N LYS A 164 18.10 -11.63 -31.79
CA LYS A 164 18.78 -12.02 -30.53
C LYS A 164 18.97 -10.80 -29.62
N SER A 165 19.52 -9.71 -30.16
CA SER A 165 19.70 -8.48 -29.40
C SER A 165 18.37 -7.89 -28.89
N THR A 166 17.31 -7.96 -29.69
CA THR A 166 15.97 -7.50 -29.26
C THR A 166 15.42 -8.37 -28.12
N CYS A 167 15.61 -9.70 -28.18
CA CYS A 167 15.22 -10.60 -27.11
C CYS A 167 15.97 -10.30 -25.80
N GLU A 168 17.27 -10.03 -25.87
CA GLU A 168 18.08 -9.63 -24.69
C GLU A 168 17.55 -8.33 -24.07
N VAL A 169 17.21 -7.34 -24.91
CA VAL A 169 16.60 -6.09 -24.44
C VAL A 169 15.25 -6.34 -23.77
N PHE A 170 14.39 -7.18 -24.35
CA PHE A 170 13.09 -7.52 -23.74
C PHE A 170 13.24 -8.30 -22.44
N GLN A 171 14.24 -9.18 -22.34
CA GLN A 171 14.57 -9.86 -21.10
C GLN A 171 15.04 -8.87 -20.03
N GLN A 172 15.89 -7.91 -20.37
CA GLN A 172 16.31 -6.85 -19.45
C GLN A 172 15.12 -5.99 -19.00
N MET A 173 14.25 -5.59 -19.94
CA MET A 173 13.04 -4.82 -19.66
C MET A 173 12.12 -5.54 -18.68
N GLU A 174 12.00 -6.87 -18.80
CA GLU A 174 11.22 -7.69 -17.87
C GLU A 174 11.87 -7.76 -16.48
N GLY A 175 13.20 -7.89 -16.41
CA GLY A 175 13.95 -7.80 -15.15
C GLY A 175 13.72 -6.45 -14.45
N ASP A 176 13.80 -5.35 -15.19
CA ASP A 176 13.54 -4.01 -14.68
C ASP A 176 12.10 -3.86 -14.16
N ARG A 177 11.11 -4.43 -14.89
CA ARG A 177 9.70 -4.42 -14.50
C ARG A 177 9.48 -5.14 -13.17
N ILE A 178 10.04 -6.34 -13.03
CA ILE A 178 9.94 -7.14 -11.81
C ILE A 178 10.59 -6.40 -10.65
N SER A 179 11.79 -5.85 -10.85
CA SER A 179 12.51 -5.11 -9.81
C SER A 179 11.73 -3.88 -9.35
N MET A 180 11.24 -3.05 -10.29
CA MET A 180 10.47 -1.85 -9.98
C MET A 180 9.20 -2.17 -9.19
N LEU A 181 8.41 -3.16 -9.65
CA LEU A 181 7.17 -3.53 -8.97
C LEU A 181 7.43 -4.12 -7.58
N ARG A 182 8.48 -4.93 -7.42
CA ARG A 182 8.89 -5.45 -6.12
C ARG A 182 9.24 -4.31 -5.16
N CYS A 183 10.03 -3.32 -5.60
CA CYS A 183 10.37 -2.17 -4.77
C CYS A 183 9.12 -1.36 -4.41
N ALA A 184 8.23 -1.09 -5.37
CA ALA A 184 7.01 -0.34 -5.11
C ALA A 184 6.07 -1.04 -4.10
N LEU A 185 5.94 -2.37 -4.19
CA LEU A 185 5.16 -3.15 -3.23
C LEU A 185 5.79 -3.15 -1.85
N TRP A 186 7.12 -3.29 -1.78
CA TRP A 186 7.88 -3.22 -0.53
C TRP A 186 7.69 -1.86 0.16
N ASP A 187 7.87 -0.78 -0.60
CA ASP A 187 7.68 0.57 -0.09
C ASP A 187 6.23 0.79 0.34
N HIS A 188 5.24 0.31 -0.41
CA HIS A 188 3.84 0.36 -0.01
C HIS A 188 3.60 -0.25 1.38
N CYS A 189 4.14 -1.45 1.62
CA CYS A 189 4.07 -2.09 2.94
C CYS A 189 4.75 -1.25 4.01
N ASN A 190 5.94 -0.71 3.74
CA ASN A 190 6.67 0.11 4.72
C ASN A 190 5.92 1.40 5.09
N HIS A 191 5.28 2.06 4.13
CA HIS A 191 4.50 3.27 4.40
C HIS A 191 3.34 2.97 5.37
N PHE A 192 2.64 1.86 5.20
CA PHE A 192 1.57 1.46 6.11
C PHE A 192 2.09 1.01 7.47
N SER A 193 3.17 0.23 7.52
CA SER A 193 3.80 -0.14 8.79
C SER A 193 4.26 1.08 9.59
N MET A 194 4.85 2.07 8.91
CA MET A 194 5.24 3.34 9.52
C MET A 194 4.02 4.12 10.05
N GLN A 195 2.91 4.11 9.33
CA GLN A 195 1.67 4.75 9.78
C GLN A 195 1.15 4.10 11.07
N CYS A 196 1.14 2.77 11.15
CA CYS A 196 0.72 2.06 12.36
C CYS A 196 1.56 2.43 13.58
N VAL A 197 2.88 2.55 13.41
CA VAL A 197 3.79 2.96 14.50
C VAL A 197 3.48 4.39 14.95
N LYS A 198 3.30 5.32 14.00
CA LYS A 198 2.96 6.71 14.34
C LYS A 198 1.64 6.82 15.09
N ASP A 199 0.62 6.09 14.65
CA ASP A 199 -0.70 6.13 15.30
C ASP A 199 -0.59 5.63 16.75
N ASP A 200 0.18 4.55 16.98
CA ASP A 200 0.44 4.01 18.32
C ASP A 200 1.16 5.02 19.22
N GLU A 201 2.21 5.67 18.71
CA GLU A 201 2.94 6.72 19.43
C GLU A 201 2.02 7.88 19.86
N LEU A 202 1.13 8.34 18.97
CA LEU A 202 0.20 9.43 19.29
C LEU A 202 -0.83 9.02 20.34
N TYR A 203 -1.34 7.79 20.30
CA TYR A 203 -2.26 7.30 21.33
C TYR A 203 -1.56 7.05 22.68
N GLU A 204 -0.29 6.65 22.67
CA GLU A 204 0.54 6.56 23.88
C GLU A 204 0.67 7.93 24.56
N GLU A 205 0.83 9.03 23.80
CA GLU A 205 0.83 10.38 24.38
C GLU A 205 -0.49 10.75 25.07
N VAL A 206 -1.63 10.28 24.56
CA VAL A 206 -2.93 10.49 25.22
C VAL A 206 -3.00 9.69 26.52
N ARG A 207 -2.55 8.44 26.52
CA ARG A 207 -2.54 7.57 27.72
C ARG A 207 -1.68 8.16 28.84
N LYS A 208 -0.50 8.67 28.52
CA LYS A 208 0.39 9.35 29.48
C LYS A 208 -0.26 10.59 30.13
N LEU A 209 -1.15 11.28 29.43
CA LEU A 209 -1.87 12.43 30.00
C LEU A 209 -3.07 11.99 30.83
N LEU A 210 -3.75 10.92 30.43
CA LEU A 210 -4.83 10.31 31.23
C LEU A 210 -4.32 9.80 32.59
N GLU A 211 -3.10 9.28 32.66
CA GLU A 211 -2.45 8.89 33.91
C GLU A 211 -2.26 10.07 34.89
N GLN A 212 -2.29 11.31 34.38
CA GLN A 212 -2.17 12.53 35.18
C GLN A 212 -3.54 13.11 35.61
N CYS A 213 -4.65 12.48 35.23
CA CYS A 213 -5.97 12.90 35.68
C CYS A 213 -6.11 12.69 37.19
N ASP A 214 -6.47 13.76 37.91
CA ASP A 214 -6.66 13.72 39.36
C ASP A 214 -8.06 14.19 39.74
N ILE A 215 -8.85 13.26 40.29
CA ILE A 215 -10.23 13.48 40.72
C ILE A 215 -10.29 14.56 41.81
N THR A 216 -9.29 14.62 42.70
CA THR A 216 -9.29 15.59 43.80
C THR A 216 -9.14 17.01 43.27
N THR A 217 -8.16 17.21 42.39
CA THR A 217 -7.92 18.48 41.70
C THR A 217 -9.15 18.92 40.91
N ASP A 218 -9.77 18.00 40.17
CA ASP A 218 -10.95 18.30 39.35
C ASP A 218 -12.17 18.66 40.20
N ASN A 219 -12.42 17.95 41.30
CA ASN A 219 -13.49 18.28 42.25
C ASN A 219 -13.27 19.64 42.92
N ASN A 220 -12.04 19.94 43.34
CA ASN A 220 -11.70 21.24 43.92
C ASN A 220 -11.90 22.37 42.90
N CYS A 221 -11.51 22.14 41.63
CA CYS A 221 -11.77 23.06 40.54
C CYS A 221 -13.27 23.29 40.34
N PHE A 222 -14.08 22.22 40.35
CA PHE A 222 -15.53 22.31 40.23
C PHE A 222 -16.17 23.15 41.33
N ILE A 223 -15.85 22.85 42.60
CA ILE A 223 -16.38 23.57 43.76
C ILE A 223 -16.00 25.05 43.70
N ALA A 224 -14.74 25.35 43.35
CA ALA A 224 -14.28 26.73 43.20
C ALA A 224 -15.03 27.48 42.09
N MET A 225 -15.33 26.81 40.97
CA MET A 225 -16.03 27.42 39.83
C MET A 225 -17.56 27.55 40.03
N LYS A 226 -18.17 26.65 40.79
CA LYS A 226 -19.65 26.52 40.90
C LYS A 226 -20.19 26.79 42.30
N GLY A 227 -19.35 27.15 43.26
CA GLY A 227 -19.77 27.47 44.62
C GLY A 227 -20.77 28.62 44.67
N THR A 228 -21.84 28.45 45.44
CA THR A 228 -22.91 29.45 45.62
C THR A 228 -22.85 30.16 46.98
N GLY A 229 -21.71 30.06 47.67
CA GLY A 229 -21.50 30.58 49.02
C GLY A 229 -21.10 29.49 50.01
N THR A 230 -20.32 29.88 51.03
CA THR A 230 -19.81 28.97 52.08
C THR A 230 -20.63 29.03 53.37
N LYS A 231 -21.57 29.98 53.46
CA LYS A 231 -22.43 30.17 54.62
C LYS A 231 -23.89 29.94 54.23
N PRO A 232 -24.62 29.11 54.98
CA PRO A 232 -26.07 29.02 54.82
C PRO A 232 -26.72 30.37 55.19
N PRO A 233 -27.94 30.66 54.70
CA PRO A 233 -28.68 31.84 55.12
C PRO A 233 -28.85 31.88 56.64
N ASP A 234 -28.66 33.06 57.24
CA ASP A 234 -28.81 33.23 58.68
C ASP A 234 -30.25 32.94 59.12
N PRO A 235 -30.47 32.35 60.31
CA PRO A 235 -31.81 32.14 60.85
C PRO A 235 -32.57 33.47 60.99
N VAL A 236 -33.84 33.48 60.59
CA VAL A 236 -34.70 34.67 60.77
C VAL A 236 -34.98 34.86 62.26
N VAL A 237 -34.50 35.98 62.81
CA VAL A 237 -34.75 36.38 64.20
C VAL A 237 -35.98 37.29 64.28
N PHE A 238 -36.70 37.24 65.41
CA PHE A 238 -37.84 38.12 65.63
C PHE A 238 -37.36 39.57 65.80
N GLU A 239 -37.81 40.44 64.91
CA GLU A 239 -37.59 41.88 64.99
C GLU A 239 -38.86 42.57 65.47
N SER A 240 -38.79 43.20 66.65
CA SER A 240 -39.90 43.99 67.18
C SER A 240 -40.15 45.23 66.30
N TYR A 241 -41.40 45.43 65.87
CA TYR A 241 -41.84 46.57 65.06
C TYR A 241 -41.62 47.93 65.75
N PHE A 242 -41.62 47.96 67.08
CA PHE A 242 -41.31 49.15 67.85
C PHE A 242 -39.84 49.08 68.31
N PRO A 243 -39.01 50.09 68.01
CA PRO A 243 -37.68 50.17 68.58
C PRO A 243 -37.85 50.22 70.09
N THR A 244 -37.38 49.19 70.79
CA THR A 244 -37.40 49.19 72.25
C THR A 244 -36.30 50.14 72.74
N GLY A 245 -36.57 51.43 72.64
CA GLY A 245 -35.90 52.49 73.37
C GLY A 245 -36.83 52.97 74.45
N MET A 246 -36.54 52.58 75.70
CA MET A 246 -37.11 53.09 76.97
C MET A 246 -38.39 52.42 77.49
N ILE A 247 -38.21 51.30 78.22
CA ILE A 247 -38.73 51.23 79.59
C ILE A 247 -37.60 50.71 80.49
N SER A 248 -37.11 51.60 81.35
CA SER A 248 -36.25 51.30 82.47
C SER A 248 -37.00 50.50 83.53
N ASN A 249 -36.36 49.45 84.04
CA ASN A 249 -36.41 48.92 85.40
C ASN A 249 -37.74 48.95 86.17
N SER A 250 -38.27 47.75 86.46
CA SER A 250 -38.30 47.29 87.87
C SER A 250 -38.54 45.78 87.99
N ASN A 251 -37.54 45.11 88.57
CA ASN A 251 -37.59 44.09 89.63
C ASN A 251 -38.26 42.72 89.36
N GLY A 252 -37.38 41.70 89.38
CA GLY A 252 -37.70 40.29 89.63
C GLY A 252 -36.47 39.38 89.43
N GLU A 253 -35.60 39.31 90.44
CA GLU A 253 -34.43 38.43 90.63
C GLU A 253 -34.70 36.94 90.25
N ALA A 254 -33.71 36.11 89.83
CA ALA A 254 -32.45 35.84 90.53
C ALA A 254 -31.27 35.32 89.66
N HIS A 255 -30.07 35.81 90.05
CA HIS A 255 -28.70 35.26 90.05
C HIS A 255 -28.43 33.82 89.54
N PHE A 256 -27.31 33.49 88.88
CA PHE A 256 -25.87 33.73 89.19
C PHE A 256 -25.05 33.85 87.88
N GLY A 257 -24.17 34.85 87.68
CA GLY A 257 -22.72 34.87 88.02
C GLY A 257 -21.87 34.27 86.87
N HIS A 258 -20.87 34.88 86.24
CA HIS A 258 -19.97 35.98 86.55
C HIS A 258 -19.35 36.55 85.25
N GLN A 259 -19.20 37.88 85.17
CA GLN A 259 -18.02 38.70 84.77
C GLN A 259 -17.08 38.21 83.65
N ALA A 260 -16.46 39.02 82.80
CA ALA A 260 -16.31 40.45 82.49
C ALA A 260 -15.17 40.42 81.43
N GLU A 261 -14.89 41.36 80.54
CA GLU A 261 -15.32 42.71 80.25
C GLU A 261 -14.78 43.02 78.83
N GLU A 262 -15.37 44.03 78.21
CA GLU A 262 -15.06 44.62 76.93
C GLU A 262 -13.63 45.21 76.83
N SER A 263 -13.11 45.38 75.61
CA SER A 263 -13.08 46.72 74.98
C SER A 263 -12.20 46.77 73.73
N ALA A 264 -12.91 46.91 72.61
CA ALA A 264 -12.75 47.92 71.56
C ALA A 264 -11.40 48.16 70.84
N ARG A 265 -11.52 48.14 69.50
CA ARG A 265 -11.09 49.16 68.50
C ARG A 265 -10.29 48.61 67.32
N ASP A 266 -10.87 48.91 66.14
CA ASP A 266 -10.30 49.19 64.82
C ASP A 266 -8.77 49.21 64.64
N SER A 267 -8.31 48.37 63.69
CA SER A 267 -7.46 48.58 62.47
C SER A 267 -6.30 49.61 62.48
N PRO A 268 -5.30 49.58 61.55
CA PRO A 268 -4.78 48.55 60.63
C PRO A 268 -3.20 48.48 60.58
N VAL A 269 -2.64 47.79 59.57
CA VAL A 269 -1.31 48.04 58.91
C VAL A 269 -0.07 47.18 59.29
N ASN A 270 0.54 46.62 58.22
CA ASN A 270 1.93 46.19 57.94
C ASN A 270 2.66 45.11 58.77
N GLU A 271 3.04 44.04 58.03
CA GLU A 271 4.36 43.40 57.87
C GLU A 271 5.59 43.92 58.68
N PRO A 272 6.74 43.23 58.68
CA PRO A 272 7.04 41.78 58.69
C PRO A 272 8.15 41.46 59.72
N CYS A 273 8.52 40.19 59.94
CA CYS A 273 9.83 39.90 60.56
C CYS A 273 10.54 38.72 59.88
N ARG A 274 11.57 39.08 59.12
CA ARG A 274 12.69 38.24 58.67
C ARG A 274 13.47 37.76 59.91
N SER A 275 14.11 36.60 59.90
CA SER A 275 15.46 36.40 59.33
C SER A 275 16.10 35.21 60.10
N PHE A 276 17.21 34.56 59.77
CA PHE A 276 18.36 34.68 58.87
C PHE A 276 18.85 33.20 58.77
N SER A 277 19.32 32.65 57.66
CA SER A 277 20.71 32.79 57.22
C SER A 277 20.92 32.01 55.92
N GLU A 278 21.52 32.64 54.92
CA GLU A 278 22.30 31.97 53.86
C GLU A 278 23.76 31.83 54.31
N PRO A 279 24.55 31.00 53.61
CA PRO A 279 25.66 31.62 52.87
C PRO A 279 25.80 31.17 51.41
N MET A 280 26.59 31.97 50.69
CA MET A 280 26.75 32.11 49.25
C MET A 280 27.80 31.19 48.57
N LEU A 281 27.55 30.97 47.27
CA LEU A 281 28.47 30.90 46.09
C LEU A 281 29.57 29.82 46.00
N SER A 282 29.52 29.03 44.91
CA SER A 282 30.39 29.27 43.73
C SER A 282 29.97 28.46 42.49
N ASN A 283 30.11 29.10 41.33
CA ASN A 283 29.97 28.56 39.97
C ASN A 283 30.98 27.42 39.67
N VAL A 284 30.73 26.63 38.63
CA VAL A 284 31.40 26.71 37.31
C VAL A 284 31.21 25.40 36.51
N GLU A 285 30.78 25.60 35.25
CA GLU A 285 30.99 24.85 34.01
C GLU A 285 30.15 23.63 33.57
N ALA A 286 29.78 23.76 32.29
CA ALA A 286 29.21 22.82 31.37
C ALA A 286 30.31 22.01 30.67
N GLU A 287 30.00 20.79 30.21
CA GLU A 287 30.08 20.41 28.79
C GLU A 287 29.67 18.93 28.57
N SER A 288 28.70 18.78 27.68
CA SER A 288 28.63 17.91 26.49
C SER A 288 29.42 16.57 26.36
N PHE A 289 28.71 15.63 25.70
CA PHE A 289 29.14 14.63 24.71
C PHE A 289 29.43 13.14 25.10
N ARG A 290 28.65 12.28 24.42
CA ARG A 290 28.97 11.00 23.70
C ARG A 290 28.72 9.61 24.32
N LEU A 291 27.93 8.86 23.51
CA LEU A 291 27.82 7.41 23.26
C LEU A 291 28.96 6.47 23.72
N SER A 292 28.58 5.30 24.24
CA SER A 292 29.03 3.92 23.82
C SER A 292 28.37 2.85 24.74
N GLN A 293 27.55 1.94 24.20
CA GLN A 293 27.82 0.53 23.83
C GLN A 293 28.13 -0.49 24.97
N SER A 294 27.27 -1.51 25.01
CA SER A 294 27.44 -2.94 25.39
C SER A 294 27.89 -3.34 26.81
N ALA A 295 27.08 -4.16 27.50
CA ALA A 295 27.26 -5.63 27.59
C ALA A 295 26.42 -6.27 28.73
N LEU A 296 25.69 -7.34 28.36
CA LEU A 296 25.40 -8.61 29.07
C LEU A 296 25.16 -8.63 30.59
N ALA A 297 23.96 -9.10 30.99
CA ALA A 297 23.78 -10.09 32.05
C ALA A 297 22.38 -10.74 31.97
N GLU A 298 22.37 -12.06 32.11
CA GLU A 298 21.23 -12.98 32.18
C GLU A 298 20.48 -12.89 33.54
N SER A 299 19.17 -13.16 33.56
CA SER A 299 18.59 -14.27 34.35
C SER A 299 17.06 -14.28 34.26
N GLU A 300 16.53 -15.47 34.49
CA GLU A 300 15.24 -16.03 34.12
C GLU A 300 14.05 -15.53 34.96
N THR A 301 12.83 -15.62 34.41
CA THR A 301 11.79 -16.59 34.86
C THR A 301 10.42 -16.34 34.20
N SER A 302 9.82 -17.45 33.77
CA SER A 302 8.38 -17.78 33.87
C SER A 302 7.34 -17.21 32.89
N ASP A 303 6.90 -18.12 32.02
CA ASP A 303 5.50 -18.45 31.66
C ASP A 303 4.80 -17.74 30.48
N GLY A 304 4.16 -18.54 29.62
CA GLY A 304 3.26 -18.08 28.55
C GLY A 304 3.69 -18.31 27.09
N GLY A 305 4.05 -19.52 26.69
CA GLY A 305 4.36 -19.86 25.29
C GLY A 305 3.14 -19.82 24.36
N TYR A 306 3.12 -18.86 23.42
CA TYR A 306 2.31 -18.91 22.20
C TYR A 306 3.12 -19.55 21.07
N THR A 307 2.74 -20.75 20.65
CA THR A 307 3.25 -21.37 19.41
C THR A 307 2.63 -20.71 18.17
N PRO A 308 3.40 -20.40 17.11
CA PRO A 308 2.88 -19.85 15.86
C PRO A 308 2.14 -20.94 15.05
N PRO A 309 1.00 -20.67 14.39
CA PRO A 309 0.35 -21.69 13.57
C PRO A 309 1.14 -21.90 12.28
N GLY A 310 1.80 -23.05 12.22
CA GLY A 310 2.45 -23.58 11.02
C GLY A 310 1.45 -24.11 9.99
N ARG A 311 1.99 -24.30 8.77
CA ARG A 311 1.45 -25.02 7.62
C ARG A 311 0.46 -26.13 8.00
N GLN A 312 -0.81 -25.98 7.61
CA GLN A 312 -1.78 -27.08 7.67
C GLN A 312 -1.62 -27.98 6.44
N ALA A 313 -1.49 -29.29 6.71
CA ALA A 313 -1.56 -30.33 5.71
C ALA A 313 -2.97 -30.40 5.09
N ALA A 314 -3.04 -30.75 3.81
CA ALA A 314 -4.25 -30.76 2.99
C ALA A 314 -5.40 -31.58 3.61
N ALA A 315 -6.52 -30.92 3.90
CA ALA A 315 -7.73 -31.49 4.49
C ALA A 315 -8.67 -32.11 3.43
N ILE A 316 -8.16 -33.06 2.64
CA ILE A 316 -8.93 -33.72 1.57
C ILE A 316 -9.98 -34.66 2.20
N GLY A 317 -11.24 -34.56 1.75
CA GLY A 317 -12.35 -35.43 2.15
C GLY A 317 -13.23 -34.94 3.31
N GLN A 318 -12.98 -33.74 3.86
CA GLN A 318 -13.79 -33.14 4.92
C GLN A 318 -15.05 -32.45 4.37
N PHE A 319 -16.12 -32.43 5.16
CA PHE A 319 -17.37 -31.74 4.81
C PHE A 319 -17.38 -30.30 5.35
N TYR A 320 -17.91 -29.40 4.53
CA TYR A 320 -18.03 -27.97 4.82
C TYR A 320 -19.46 -27.51 4.55
N VAL A 321 -19.92 -26.51 5.31
CA VAL A 321 -21.17 -25.81 5.08
C VAL A 321 -20.90 -24.47 4.39
N VAL A 322 -21.72 -24.14 3.40
CA VAL A 322 -21.65 -22.89 2.65
C VAL A 322 -22.23 -21.75 3.49
N VAL A 323 -21.41 -20.76 3.85
CA VAL A 323 -21.83 -19.60 4.65
C VAL A 323 -22.32 -18.41 3.82
N TYR A 324 -21.91 -18.34 2.55
CA TYR A 324 -22.30 -17.30 1.60
C TYR A 324 -22.67 -17.91 0.25
N GLU A 325 -23.70 -17.39 -0.40
CA GLU A 325 -24.08 -17.83 -1.75
C GLU A 325 -23.06 -17.40 -2.80
N TYR A 326 -22.87 -18.24 -3.82
CA TYR A 326 -21.97 -17.94 -4.93
C TYR A 326 -22.55 -18.53 -6.23
N LYS A 327 -22.49 -17.74 -7.32
CA LYS A 327 -22.93 -18.14 -8.66
C LYS A 327 -21.70 -18.28 -9.55
N ALA A 328 -21.57 -19.45 -10.17
CA ALA A 328 -20.52 -19.74 -11.14
C ALA A 328 -20.54 -18.73 -12.29
N GLN A 329 -19.35 -18.26 -12.65
CA GLN A 329 -19.07 -17.32 -13.74
C GLN A 329 -18.30 -18.01 -14.87
N GLU A 330 -17.46 -19.01 -14.55
CA GLU A 330 -16.71 -19.84 -15.50
C GLU A 330 -17.25 -21.30 -15.55
N GLU A 331 -16.84 -22.07 -16.56
CA GLU A 331 -17.38 -23.43 -16.82
C GLU A 331 -16.91 -24.48 -15.80
N ASP A 332 -15.80 -24.23 -15.10
CA ASP A 332 -15.20 -25.07 -14.08
C ASP A 332 -15.64 -24.71 -12.64
N GLU A 333 -16.42 -23.64 -12.49
CA GLU A 333 -16.96 -23.16 -11.20
C GLU A 333 -18.33 -23.78 -10.88
N MET A 334 -18.65 -23.89 -9.59
CA MET A 334 -19.93 -24.42 -9.11
C MET A 334 -20.77 -23.34 -8.41
N SER A 335 -22.07 -23.27 -8.76
CA SER A 335 -23.02 -22.43 -8.02
C SER A 335 -23.46 -23.10 -6.72
N ILE A 336 -23.27 -22.41 -5.59
CA ILE A 336 -23.55 -22.87 -4.23
C ILE A 336 -24.49 -21.90 -3.49
N SER A 337 -25.38 -22.43 -2.66
CA SER A 337 -26.33 -21.66 -1.86
C SER A 337 -25.99 -21.75 -0.38
N ARG A 338 -26.29 -20.69 0.38
CA ARG A 338 -26.04 -20.67 1.82
C ARG A 338 -26.78 -21.81 2.51
N GLY A 339 -26.05 -22.59 3.31
CA GLY A 339 -26.54 -23.76 4.03
C GLY A 339 -26.27 -25.10 3.33
N ASP A 340 -25.78 -25.09 2.09
CA ASP A 340 -25.41 -26.34 1.41
C ASP A 340 -24.22 -27.02 2.08
N VAL A 341 -24.22 -28.36 2.09
CA VAL A 341 -23.08 -29.17 2.54
C VAL A 341 -22.32 -29.68 1.33
N VAL A 342 -21.01 -29.44 1.32
CA VAL A 342 -20.11 -29.82 0.22
C VAL A 342 -18.91 -30.59 0.77
N GLN A 343 -18.40 -31.53 -0.02
CA GLN A 343 -17.19 -32.28 0.33
C GLN A 343 -15.98 -31.65 -0.33
N LEU A 344 -14.95 -31.36 0.43
CA LEU A 344 -13.71 -30.77 -0.07
C LEU A 344 -12.83 -31.84 -0.74
N LEU A 345 -12.53 -31.65 -2.03
CA LEU A 345 -11.63 -32.52 -2.79
C LEU A 345 -10.21 -31.96 -2.83
N VAL A 346 -10.05 -30.67 -3.13
CA VAL A 346 -8.74 -30.03 -3.27
C VAL A 346 -8.82 -28.58 -2.75
N GLN A 347 -7.83 -28.17 -1.95
CA GLN A 347 -7.65 -26.76 -1.59
C GLN A 347 -6.63 -26.15 -2.57
N GLY A 348 -7.10 -25.27 -3.45
CA GLY A 348 -6.20 -24.46 -4.28
C GLY A 348 -5.47 -23.41 -3.45
N GLU A 349 -4.20 -23.20 -3.77
CA GLU A 349 -3.35 -22.17 -3.14
C GLU A 349 -3.75 -20.74 -3.56
N ASP A 350 -4.57 -20.62 -4.60
CA ASP A 350 -5.14 -19.39 -5.14
C ASP A 350 -6.45 -18.95 -4.43
N GLY A 351 -6.91 -19.73 -3.45
CA GLY A 351 -8.14 -19.47 -2.70
C GLY A 351 -9.40 -20.11 -3.31
N TRP A 352 -9.27 -20.82 -4.43
CA TRP A 352 -10.35 -21.59 -5.06
C TRP A 352 -10.25 -23.06 -4.67
N TRP A 353 -11.31 -23.58 -4.08
CA TRP A 353 -11.34 -24.95 -3.58
C TRP A 353 -12.25 -25.79 -4.48
N THR A 354 -11.77 -26.97 -4.87
CA THR A 354 -12.59 -27.93 -5.60
C THR A 354 -13.45 -28.68 -4.61
N VAL A 355 -14.76 -28.58 -4.76
CA VAL A 355 -15.73 -29.25 -3.90
C VAL A 355 -16.68 -30.13 -4.72
N GLU A 356 -17.19 -31.18 -4.09
CA GLU A 356 -18.21 -32.06 -4.64
C GLU A 356 -19.53 -31.89 -3.89
N ARG A 357 -20.63 -31.77 -4.65
CA ARG A 357 -22.00 -31.72 -4.13
C ARG A 357 -22.88 -32.59 -5.02
N HIS A 358 -23.46 -33.66 -4.47
CA HIS A 358 -24.33 -34.61 -5.20
C HIS A 358 -23.68 -35.22 -6.47
N GLY A 359 -22.39 -35.55 -6.42
CA GLY A 359 -21.66 -36.20 -7.54
C GLY A 359 -21.23 -35.24 -8.66
N VAL A 360 -21.46 -33.93 -8.49
CA VAL A 360 -20.92 -32.89 -9.38
C VAL A 360 -19.79 -32.19 -8.63
N SER A 361 -18.65 -32.01 -9.30
CA SER A 361 -17.49 -31.29 -8.76
C SER A 361 -17.28 -29.96 -9.48
N GLY A 362 -16.83 -28.94 -8.75
CA GLY A 362 -16.44 -27.65 -9.34
C GLY A 362 -15.73 -26.75 -8.34
N LEU A 363 -15.21 -25.63 -8.82
CA LEU A 363 -14.48 -24.65 -8.02
C LEU A 363 -15.43 -23.70 -7.29
N VAL A 364 -15.11 -23.40 -6.03
CA VAL A 364 -15.80 -22.40 -5.21
C VAL A 364 -14.80 -21.61 -4.36
N PRO A 365 -15.11 -20.37 -3.94
CA PRO A 365 -14.24 -19.62 -3.05
C PRO A 365 -14.12 -20.29 -1.68
N GLY A 366 -12.90 -20.62 -1.24
CA GLY A 366 -12.67 -21.34 0.01
C GLY A 366 -13.13 -20.57 1.27
N ASN A 367 -13.10 -19.23 1.22
CA ASN A 367 -13.59 -18.36 2.29
C ASN A 367 -15.12 -18.34 2.44
N TYR A 368 -15.87 -18.99 1.55
CA TYR A 368 -17.32 -19.10 1.60
C TYR A 368 -17.77 -20.40 2.28
N LEU A 369 -16.80 -21.19 2.75
CA LEU A 369 -17.01 -22.48 3.38
C LEU A 369 -16.60 -22.43 4.85
N SER A 370 -17.41 -23.02 5.72
CA SER A 370 -17.09 -23.23 7.12
C SER A 370 -17.06 -24.71 7.42
N LYS A 371 -16.05 -25.16 8.17
CA LYS A 371 -15.87 -26.58 8.49
C LYS A 371 -16.98 -27.04 9.43
N ILE A 372 -17.56 -28.21 9.15
CA ILE A 372 -18.58 -28.87 10.00
C ILE A 372 -17.91 -29.64 11.13
#